data_AF-A0A2E9NJC1-F1
#
_entry.id   AF-A0A2E9NJC1-F1
#
_cell.length_a   1.000
_cell.length_b   1.000
_cell.length_c   1.000
_cell.angle_alpha   90.00
_cell.angle_beta   90.00
_cell.angle_gamma   90.00
#
_symmetry.space_group_name_H-M   'P 1'
#
loop_
_entity.id
_entity.type
_entity.pdbx_description
1 polymer ?
#
loop_
_entity_poly.entity_id
_entity_poly.type
_entity_poly.pdbx_seq_one_letter_code
_entity_poly.pdbx_strand_id
1 'polypeptide(L)'
;MSSKKYREPTARRRTSEHRTSGKPTGLILGVIVAAVAAGVWSMSAPNQPPAGSATSARAQAPATSAAAPMTPATSHEEAAPRGPVARTLPSSNLPPLPMPGFAPPRPLEVIRSVYLFAAENPEVLDYVPCFCGCENFGHGDNHDCFVASRDAEGNVVRWEPHGMG
;
A
#
# COMPACT_ATOMS: atom_id res chain seq x y z
N MET A 1 -80.57 27.14 -26.66
CA MET A 1 -81.41 26.13 -25.97
C MET A 1 -81.59 24.97 -26.94
N SER A 2 -80.84 23.88 -26.78
CA SER A 2 -80.97 22.72 -27.66
C SER A 2 -80.98 21.45 -26.81
N SER A 3 -82.04 20.68 -27.02
CA SER A 3 -82.54 19.65 -26.14
C SER A 3 -81.77 18.34 -26.28
N LYS A 4 -81.55 17.69 -25.12
CA LYS A 4 -81.16 16.28 -24.99
C LYS A 4 -82.02 15.39 -25.90
N LYS A 5 -81.37 14.59 -26.75
CA LYS A 5 -81.92 13.31 -27.23
C LYS A 5 -81.07 12.19 -26.63
N TYR A 6 -81.75 11.27 -25.96
CA TYR A 6 -81.17 10.14 -25.23
C TYR A 6 -81.87 8.85 -25.69
N ARG A 7 -81.07 7.85 -26.11
CA ARG A 7 -81.27 6.38 -26.22
C ARG A 7 -80.45 5.87 -27.42
N GLU A 8 -79.77 4.72 -27.40
CA GLU A 8 -80.01 3.45 -26.70
C GLU A 8 -78.73 2.84 -26.06
N PRO A 9 -78.87 1.86 -25.14
CA PRO A 9 -77.75 1.10 -24.58
C PRO A 9 -77.58 -0.25 -25.32
N THR A 10 -76.46 -0.45 -26.02
CA THR A 10 -76.05 -1.78 -26.47
C THR A 10 -75.06 -2.40 -25.48
N ALA A 11 -75.46 -3.56 -24.95
CA ALA A 11 -74.75 -4.33 -23.95
C ALA A 11 -73.33 -4.71 -24.43
N ARG A 12 -72.30 -4.09 -23.85
CA ARG A 12 -70.91 -4.48 -24.07
C ARG A 12 -70.59 -5.71 -23.23
N ARG A 13 -70.32 -6.82 -23.91
CA ARG A 13 -69.70 -8.04 -23.36
C ARG A 13 -68.53 -7.66 -22.44
N ARG A 14 -68.59 -8.05 -21.17
CA ARG A 14 -67.45 -8.05 -20.25
C ARG A 14 -66.49 -9.15 -20.69
N THR A 15 -65.32 -8.79 -21.19
CA THR A 15 -64.17 -9.68 -21.26
C THR A 15 -63.57 -9.75 -19.86
N SER A 16 -63.54 -10.95 -19.27
CA SER A 16 -62.85 -11.22 -18.02
C SER A 16 -61.34 -11.23 -18.27
N GLU A 17 -60.64 -10.17 -17.87
CA GLU A 17 -59.18 -10.22 -17.78
C GLU A 17 -58.77 -10.97 -16.52
N HIS A 18 -58.07 -12.09 -16.75
CA HIS A 18 -57.49 -12.94 -15.72
C HIS A 18 -56.43 -12.16 -14.93
N ARG A 19 -56.73 -11.85 -13.66
CA ARG A 19 -55.75 -11.36 -12.69
C ARG A 19 -54.83 -12.52 -12.29
N THR A 20 -53.64 -12.62 -12.88
CA THR A 20 -52.60 -13.58 -12.46
C THR A 20 -51.84 -13.02 -11.25
N SER A 21 -52.17 -13.57 -10.08
CA SER A 21 -51.43 -13.37 -8.83
C SER A 21 -50.12 -14.18 -8.87
N GLY A 22 -49.04 -13.58 -9.36
CA GLY A 22 -47.69 -14.16 -9.34
C GLY A 22 -46.93 -13.81 -8.05
N LYS A 23 -46.39 -14.84 -7.37
CA LYS A 23 -45.60 -14.73 -6.12
C LYS A 23 -44.33 -13.83 -6.28
N PRO A 24 -43.83 -13.20 -5.21
CA PRO A 24 -42.79 -12.15 -5.27
C PRO A 24 -41.37 -12.64 -5.61
N THR A 25 -41.18 -13.91 -5.96
CA THR A 25 -39.86 -14.47 -6.30
C THR A 25 -39.20 -13.79 -7.50
N GLY A 26 -39.98 -13.37 -8.51
CA GLY A 26 -39.44 -12.62 -9.64
C GLY A 26 -38.95 -11.22 -9.28
N LEU A 27 -39.58 -10.59 -8.28
CA LEU A 27 -39.20 -9.25 -7.81
C LEU A 27 -37.92 -9.30 -6.98
N ILE A 28 -37.75 -10.33 -6.14
CA ILE A 28 -36.53 -10.54 -5.34
C ILE A 28 -35.33 -10.83 -6.24
N LEU A 29 -35.49 -11.71 -7.24
CA LEU A 29 -34.43 -12.00 -8.21
C LEU A 29 -34.05 -10.76 -9.04
N GLY A 30 -35.04 -9.95 -9.44
CA GLY A 30 -34.80 -8.68 -10.12
C GLY A 30 -34.01 -7.67 -9.29
N VAL A 31 -34.33 -7.53 -8.00
CA VAL A 31 -33.61 -6.61 -7.08
C VAL A 31 -32.17 -7.07 -6.85
N ILE A 32 -31.94 -8.38 -6.68
CA ILE A 32 -30.59 -8.92 -6.48
C ILE A 32 -29.72 -8.69 -7.73
N VAL A 33 -30.26 -8.95 -8.93
CA VAL A 33 -29.53 -8.72 -10.19
C VAL A 33 -29.22 -7.23 -10.38
N ALA A 34 -30.16 -6.34 -10.06
CA ALA A 34 -29.94 -4.89 -10.12
C ALA A 34 -28.87 -4.42 -9.12
N ALA A 35 -28.87 -4.96 -7.89
CA ALA A 35 -27.89 -4.62 -6.87
C ALA A 35 -26.47 -5.10 -7.23
N VAL A 36 -26.35 -6.31 -7.80
CA VAL A 36 -25.06 -6.84 -8.28
C VAL A 36 -24.55 -6.01 -9.47
N ALA A 37 -25.42 -5.66 -10.43
CA ALA A 37 -25.04 -4.82 -11.56
C ALA A 37 -24.58 -3.42 -11.11
N ALA A 38 -25.29 -2.80 -10.15
CA ALA A 38 -24.90 -1.51 -9.58
C ALA A 38 -23.58 -1.59 -8.79
N GLY A 39 -23.38 -2.68 -8.03
CA GLY A 39 -22.13 -2.96 -7.33
C GLY A 39 -20.95 -3.05 -8.29
N VAL A 40 -21.05 -3.87 -9.34
CA VAL A 40 -20.00 -4.05 -10.36
C VAL A 40 -19.70 -2.74 -11.10
N TRP A 41 -20.72 -1.92 -11.41
CA TRP A 41 -20.51 -0.62 -12.06
C TRP A 41 -19.76 0.38 -11.16
N SER A 42 -20.06 0.41 -9.85
CA SER A 42 -19.37 1.27 -8.88
C SER A 42 -17.89 0.90 -8.67
N MET A 43 -17.49 -0.36 -8.84
CA MET A 43 -16.08 -0.78 -8.69
C MET A 43 -15.24 -0.54 -9.94
N SER A 44 -15.88 -0.27 -11.09
CA SER A 44 -15.21 -0.12 -12.40
C SER A 44 -15.25 1.30 -12.96
N ALA A 45 -15.82 2.27 -12.24
CA ALA A 45 -15.80 3.67 -12.66
C ALA A 45 -14.37 4.25 -12.49
N PRO A 46 -13.72 4.73 -13.56
CA PRO A 46 -12.42 5.38 -13.45
C PRO A 46 -12.56 6.71 -12.71
N ASN A 47 -11.68 6.93 -11.75
CA ASN A 47 -11.60 8.14 -10.94
C ASN A 47 -11.11 9.29 -11.84
N GLN A 48 -12.02 10.02 -12.48
CA GLN A 48 -11.67 11.25 -13.20
C GLN A 48 -11.46 12.37 -12.18
N PRO A 49 -10.25 12.95 -12.05
CA PRO A 49 -10.10 14.19 -11.31
C PRO A 49 -10.86 15.31 -12.05
N PRO A 50 -11.56 16.21 -11.34
CA PRO A 50 -12.27 17.31 -11.99
C PRO A 50 -11.26 18.20 -12.72
N ALA A 51 -11.50 18.38 -14.03
CA ALA A 51 -10.79 19.35 -14.84
C ALA A 51 -11.20 20.76 -14.40
N GLY A 52 -10.26 21.50 -13.82
CA GLY A 52 -10.43 22.93 -13.57
C GLY A 52 -9.87 23.39 -12.24
N SER A 53 -8.57 23.74 -12.23
CA SER A 53 -8.07 25.04 -11.76
C SER A 53 -6.56 24.95 -11.60
N ALA A 54 -5.85 25.50 -12.58
CA ALA A 54 -4.49 25.93 -12.38
C ALA A 54 -4.47 27.08 -11.36
N THR A 55 -3.42 27.07 -10.54
CA THR A 55 -2.83 28.24 -9.86
C THR A 55 -3.53 28.78 -8.61
N SER A 56 -3.07 28.31 -7.45
CA SER A 56 -2.63 29.22 -6.38
C SER A 56 -1.71 28.48 -5.42
N ALA A 57 -0.43 28.84 -5.47
CA ALA A 57 0.49 28.59 -4.38
C ALA A 57 -0.09 29.24 -3.11
N ARG A 58 -0.53 28.41 -2.17
CA ARG A 58 -0.71 28.83 -0.78
C ARG A 58 0.24 28.01 0.07
N ALA A 59 1.26 28.71 0.56
CA ALA A 59 2.18 28.24 1.57
C ALA A 59 1.37 27.61 2.72
N GLN A 60 1.56 26.31 2.94
CA GLN A 60 1.13 25.63 4.15
C GLN A 60 2.23 25.89 5.17
N ALA A 61 1.92 26.76 6.14
CA ALA A 61 2.69 26.87 7.37
C ALA A 61 2.75 25.49 8.05
N PRO A 62 3.84 25.17 8.78
CA PRO A 62 4.00 23.85 9.36
C PRO A 62 2.95 23.64 10.44
N ALA A 63 2.15 22.57 10.30
CA ALA A 63 1.47 22.00 11.44
C ALA A 63 2.56 21.46 12.36
N THR A 64 2.84 22.17 13.46
CA THR A 64 3.56 21.62 14.61
C THR A 64 2.70 20.50 15.17
N SER A 65 2.83 19.31 14.60
CA SER A 65 2.44 18.08 15.27
C SER A 65 3.42 17.96 16.44
N ALA A 66 2.95 18.26 17.64
CA ALA A 66 3.69 17.95 18.85
C ALA A 66 3.87 16.43 18.86
N ALA A 67 5.02 15.97 18.38
CA ALA A 67 5.45 14.59 18.51
C ALA A 67 5.41 14.28 20.01
N ALA A 68 4.57 13.33 20.40
CA ALA A 68 4.68 12.71 21.71
C ALA A 68 6.14 12.28 21.89
N PRO A 69 6.74 12.42 23.09
CA PRO A 69 8.08 11.93 23.32
C PRO A 69 8.09 10.43 22.98
N MET A 70 8.77 10.09 21.88
CA MET A 70 9.14 8.71 21.61
C MET A 70 10.11 8.35 22.72
N THR A 71 9.61 7.76 23.80
CA THR A 71 10.48 7.01 24.69
C THR A 71 11.12 5.94 23.82
N PRO A 72 12.44 5.90 23.66
CA PRO A 72 13.08 4.82 22.92
C PRO A 72 12.60 3.53 23.58
N ALA A 73 12.02 2.63 22.79
CA ALA A 73 11.69 1.31 23.28
C ALA A 73 13.01 0.68 23.72
N THR A 74 13.21 0.61 25.03
CA THR A 74 14.34 -0.09 25.66
C THR A 74 14.10 -1.59 25.49
N SER A 75 14.27 -2.06 24.27
CA SER A 75 14.43 -3.46 23.89
C SER A 75 15.34 -3.57 22.66
N HIS A 76 16.17 -2.55 22.40
CA HIS A 76 17.49 -2.83 21.85
C HIS A 76 18.26 -3.46 23.01
N GLU A 77 18.30 -4.79 23.06
CA GLU A 77 19.48 -5.43 23.64
C GLU A 77 20.65 -4.76 22.92
N GLU A 78 21.37 -3.87 23.63
CA GLU A 78 22.48 -3.09 23.10
C GLU A 78 23.34 -4.05 22.27
N ALA A 79 23.22 -3.94 20.94
CA ALA A 79 23.94 -4.80 20.04
C ALA A 79 25.40 -4.60 20.39
N ALA A 80 26.06 -5.66 20.86
CA ALA A 80 27.46 -5.58 21.24
C ALA A 80 28.20 -4.90 20.08
N PRO A 81 29.05 -3.89 20.35
CA PRO A 81 29.63 -3.06 19.32
C PRO A 81 30.25 -3.98 18.26
N ARG A 82 29.68 -3.93 17.05
CA ARG A 82 30.21 -4.67 15.91
C ARG A 82 31.64 -4.13 15.78
N GLY A 83 32.62 -5.04 15.84
CA GLY A 83 34.04 -4.74 16.09
C GLY A 83 34.61 -3.60 15.23
N PRO A 84 35.84 -3.14 15.53
CA PRO A 84 36.38 -1.90 14.98
C PRO A 84 36.19 -1.81 13.47
N VAL A 85 35.51 -0.74 13.04
CA VAL A 85 35.32 -0.44 11.63
C VAL A 85 36.68 -0.21 11.02
N ALA A 86 37.04 -1.01 10.02
CA ALA A 86 38.17 -0.67 9.20
C ALA A 86 37.82 0.66 8.52
N ARG A 87 38.40 1.75 9.05
CA ARG A 87 38.24 3.15 8.61
C ARG A 87 38.58 3.35 7.13
N THR A 88 39.06 2.30 6.48
CA THR A 88 39.21 2.16 5.05
C THR A 88 39.12 0.67 4.74
N LEU A 89 37.91 0.08 4.69
CA LEU A 89 37.75 -1.17 3.95
C LEU A 89 37.97 -0.80 2.48
N PRO A 90 39.04 -1.25 1.82
CA PRO A 90 39.03 -1.16 0.37
C PRO A 90 37.84 -2.03 -0.09
N SER A 91 36.99 -1.49 -0.98
CA SER A 91 35.87 -2.26 -1.56
C SER A 91 36.32 -3.58 -2.21
N SER A 92 37.62 -3.82 -2.33
CA SER A 92 38.26 -5.04 -2.84
C SER A 92 38.01 -6.32 -2.04
N ASN A 93 37.55 -6.25 -0.79
CA ASN A 93 37.26 -7.45 0.03
C ASN A 93 35.76 -7.71 0.25
N LEU A 94 34.88 -6.96 -0.41
CA LEU A 94 33.45 -7.16 -0.26
C LEU A 94 32.96 -8.32 -1.15
N PRO A 95 32.10 -9.22 -0.64
CA PRO A 95 31.48 -10.23 -1.47
C PRO A 95 30.59 -9.57 -2.53
N PRO A 96 30.36 -10.23 -3.68
CA PRO A 96 29.45 -9.71 -4.68
C PRO A 96 28.03 -9.56 -4.09
N LEU A 97 27.37 -8.45 -4.41
CA LEU A 97 25.98 -8.24 -3.99
C LEU A 97 25.07 -9.29 -4.64
N PRO A 98 24.11 -9.87 -3.90
CA PRO A 98 23.17 -10.85 -4.43
C PRO A 98 22.09 -10.15 -5.26
N MET A 99 22.46 -9.69 -6.47
CA MET A 99 21.54 -8.95 -7.33
C MET A 99 20.27 -9.75 -7.63
N PRO A 100 19.06 -9.18 -7.43
CA PRO A 100 17.83 -9.88 -7.72
C PRO A 100 17.70 -10.14 -9.22
N GLY A 101 17.05 -11.26 -9.59
CA GLY A 101 16.76 -11.59 -10.99
C GLY A 101 15.67 -10.72 -11.65
N PHE A 102 15.14 -9.74 -10.91
CA PHE A 102 14.14 -8.78 -11.35
C PHE A 102 14.66 -7.35 -11.16
N ALA A 103 14.08 -6.39 -11.87
CA ALA A 103 14.42 -4.98 -11.71
C ALA A 103 13.96 -4.49 -10.33
N PRO A 104 14.88 -4.06 -9.44
CA PRO A 104 14.49 -3.61 -8.11
C PRO A 104 13.76 -2.26 -8.17
N PRO A 105 13.02 -1.88 -7.11
CA PRO A 105 12.26 -0.63 -7.06
C PRO A 105 13.14 0.62 -7.09
N ARG A 106 14.46 0.48 -6.90
CA ARG A 106 15.45 1.55 -6.91
C ARG A 106 16.53 1.31 -7.97
N PRO A 107 17.17 2.37 -8.51
CA PRO A 107 18.30 2.21 -9.43
C PRO A 107 19.41 1.36 -8.80
N LEU A 108 20.05 0.50 -9.59
CA LEU A 108 21.10 -0.39 -9.09
C LEU A 108 22.27 0.35 -8.44
N GLU A 109 22.58 1.54 -8.95
CA GLU A 109 23.65 2.37 -8.39
C GLU A 109 23.31 2.83 -6.96
N VAL A 110 22.05 3.20 -6.72
CA VAL A 110 21.58 3.57 -5.39
C VAL A 110 21.70 2.38 -4.44
N ILE A 111 21.25 1.19 -4.88
CA ILE A 111 21.36 -0.04 -4.10
C ILE A 111 22.81 -0.34 -3.75
N ARG A 112 23.72 -0.32 -4.73
CA ARG A 112 25.16 -0.53 -4.48
C ARG A 112 25.71 0.47 -3.46
N SER A 113 25.37 1.74 -3.61
CA SER A 113 25.87 2.80 -2.73
C SER A 113 25.42 2.62 -1.27
N VAL A 114 24.17 2.20 -1.03
CA VAL A 114 23.67 2.00 0.35
C VAL A 114 24.27 0.75 1.00
N TYR A 115 24.46 -0.33 0.24
CA TYR A 115 25.14 -1.53 0.74
C TYR A 115 26.61 -1.25 1.06
N LEU A 116 27.30 -0.47 0.23
CA LEU A 116 28.66 -0.04 0.50
C LEU A 116 28.72 0.82 1.77
N PHE A 117 27.83 1.80 1.88
CA PHE A 117 27.73 2.64 3.07
C PHE A 117 27.51 1.81 4.34
N ALA A 118 26.59 0.85 4.32
CA ALA A 118 26.32 -0.03 5.46
C ALA A 118 27.51 -0.94 5.83
N ALA A 119 28.29 -1.36 4.84
CA ALA A 119 29.49 -2.15 5.06
C ALA A 119 30.60 -1.34 5.73
N GLU A 120 30.76 -0.07 5.33
CA GLU A 120 31.82 0.83 5.77
C GLU A 120 31.49 1.58 7.07
N ASN A 121 30.21 1.78 7.39
CA ASN A 121 29.76 2.63 8.49
C ASN A 121 28.80 1.91 9.47
N PRO A 122 29.10 0.70 9.96
CA PRO A 122 28.21 0.02 10.90
C PRO A 122 28.02 0.87 12.17
N GLU A 123 29.06 1.52 12.69
CA GLU A 123 28.97 2.39 13.87
C GLU A 123 27.96 3.53 13.73
N VAL A 124 27.67 3.97 12.50
CA VAL A 124 26.61 4.95 12.25
C VAL A 124 25.24 4.28 12.28
N LEU A 125 25.12 3.13 11.62
CA LEU A 125 23.87 2.40 11.46
C LEU A 125 23.40 1.69 12.74
N ASP A 126 24.31 1.36 13.65
CA ASP A 126 24.02 0.79 14.97
C ASP A 126 23.14 1.73 15.81
N TYR A 127 23.27 3.05 15.63
CA TYR A 127 22.43 4.06 16.30
C TYR A 127 21.14 4.39 15.55
N VAL A 128 20.96 3.86 14.34
CA VAL A 128 19.76 4.10 13.53
C VAL A 128 18.84 2.90 13.72
N PRO A 129 17.72 3.06 14.45
CA PRO A 129 16.81 1.95 14.66
C PRO A 129 16.16 1.50 13.34
N CYS A 130 15.77 0.24 13.29
CA CYS A 130 14.95 -0.27 12.20
C CYS A 130 13.54 0.32 12.31
N PHE A 131 13.03 0.86 11.20
CA PHE A 131 11.67 1.40 11.13
C PHE A 131 10.77 0.60 10.19
N CYS A 132 11.27 -0.52 9.67
CA CYS A 132 10.55 -1.38 8.74
C CYS A 132 9.54 -2.29 9.43
N GLY A 133 9.60 -2.43 10.77
CA GLY A 133 8.75 -3.37 11.52
C GLY A 133 9.19 -4.83 11.38
N CYS A 134 10.45 -5.08 10.97
CA CYS A 134 10.99 -6.42 10.75
C CYS A 134 11.80 -6.96 11.94
N GLU A 135 11.67 -6.38 13.13
CA GLU A 135 12.48 -6.72 14.30
C GLU A 135 12.30 -8.19 14.71
N ASN A 136 11.07 -8.70 14.61
CA ASN A 136 10.75 -10.10 14.86
C ASN A 136 11.35 -11.09 13.83
N PHE A 137 11.96 -10.60 12.75
CA PHE A 137 12.67 -11.41 11.75
C PHE A 137 14.19 -11.43 11.96
N GLY A 138 14.67 -10.85 13.06
CA GLY A 138 16.07 -10.94 13.49
C GLY A 138 16.93 -9.71 13.16
N HIS A 139 16.31 -8.56 12.84
CA HIS A 139 17.03 -7.29 12.64
C HIS A 139 16.84 -6.39 13.87
N GLY A 140 17.93 -5.95 14.51
CA GLY A 140 17.90 -5.07 15.68
C GLY A 140 18.01 -3.58 15.34
N ASP A 141 18.65 -3.24 14.23
CA ASP A 141 18.90 -1.87 13.80
C ASP A 141 19.01 -1.78 12.26
N ASN A 142 19.37 -0.59 11.75
CA ASN A 142 19.47 -0.36 10.31
C ASN A 142 20.66 -1.08 9.65
N HIS A 143 21.70 -1.44 10.40
CA HIS A 143 22.84 -2.20 9.87
C HIS A 143 22.38 -3.59 9.40
N ASP A 144 21.53 -4.23 10.20
CA ASP A 144 21.02 -5.58 9.93
C ASP A 144 20.16 -5.66 8.66
N CYS A 145 19.63 -4.53 8.16
CA CYS A 145 18.91 -4.48 6.89
C CYS A 145 19.78 -4.84 5.68
N PHE A 146 21.11 -4.68 5.78
CA PHE A 146 22.03 -4.78 4.65
C PHE A 146 23.11 -5.86 4.84
N VAL A 147 23.54 -6.13 6.07
CA VAL A 147 24.64 -7.05 6.34
C VAL A 147 24.17 -8.18 7.25
N ALA A 148 24.21 -9.41 6.74
CA ALA A 148 23.77 -10.58 7.48
C ALA A 148 24.86 -11.15 8.42
N SER A 149 26.15 -11.00 8.07
CA SER A 149 27.24 -11.42 8.95
C SER A 149 28.60 -10.84 8.56
N ARG A 150 29.48 -10.71 9.54
CA ARG A 150 30.90 -10.35 9.40
C ARG A 150 31.83 -11.45 9.93
N ASP A 151 33.07 -11.48 9.47
CA ASP A 151 34.14 -12.32 10.04
C ASP A 151 34.72 -11.71 11.34
N ALA A 152 35.73 -12.37 11.93
CA ALA A 152 36.36 -11.92 13.17
C ALA A 152 37.12 -10.61 13.01
N GLU A 153 37.56 -10.30 11.79
CA GLU A 153 38.24 -9.09 11.39
C GLU A 153 37.27 -7.95 11.05
N GLY A 154 35.96 -8.21 11.04
CA GLY A 154 34.90 -7.23 10.79
C GLY A 154 34.55 -7.07 9.31
N ASN A 155 35.09 -7.86 8.39
CA ASN A 155 34.72 -7.80 6.97
C ASN A 155 33.35 -8.42 6.75
N VAL A 156 32.57 -7.87 5.82
CA VAL A 156 31.30 -8.47 5.40
C VAL A 156 31.57 -9.79 4.70
N VAL A 157 30.95 -10.88 5.17
CA VAL A 157 31.02 -12.21 4.52
C VAL A 157 29.69 -12.64 3.92
N ARG A 158 28.58 -12.02 4.32
CA ARG A 158 27.25 -12.27 3.77
C ARG A 158 26.41 -11.00 3.79
N TRP A 159 25.76 -10.71 2.67
CA TRP A 159 24.78 -9.65 2.55
C TRP A 159 23.39 -10.11 2.99
N GLU A 160 22.65 -9.21 3.61
CA GLU A 160 21.21 -9.38 3.84
C GLU A 160 20.46 -8.93 2.58
N PRO A 161 19.64 -9.78 1.94
CA PRO A 161 18.88 -9.39 0.76
C PRO A 161 17.73 -8.41 1.01
N HIS A 162 17.24 -8.29 2.25
CA HIS A 162 16.10 -7.44 2.60
C HIS A 162 16.23 -5.98 2.12
N GLY A 163 17.42 -5.39 2.21
CA GLY A 163 17.70 -4.01 1.80
C GLY A 163 17.57 -3.72 0.29
N MET A 164 17.35 -4.73 -0.56
CA MET A 164 17.16 -4.55 -2.01
C MET A 164 15.72 -4.24 -2.43
N GLY A 165 14.75 -4.44 -1.54
CA GLY A 165 13.33 -4.15 -1.76
C GLY A 165 12.41 -5.36 -1.74
#